data_AF-A0A8S8Z8H5-F1
#
_entry.id   AF-A0A8S8Z8H5-F1
#
_cell.length_a   1.000
_cell.length_b   1.000
_cell.length_c   1.000
_cell.angle_alpha   90.00
_cell.angle_beta   90.00
_cell.angle_gamma   90.00
#
_symmetry.space_group_name_H-M   'P 1'
#
loop_
_entity.id
_entity.type
_entity.pdbx_description
1 polymer ?
#
loop_
_entity_poly.entity_id
_entity_poly.type
_entity_poly.pdbx_seq_one_letter_code
_entity_poly.pdbx_strand_id
1 'polypeptide(L)' 'MAADREELQRIAQLVEVNRERMQAIEQQLGQLESIRVEQIQAIEALRAIPEEGAQGAMIPLGSGVQIIADIPSEGGRW' A
#
# COMPACT_ATOMS: atom_id res chain seq x y z
N MET A 1 -46.30 0.40 18.55
CA MET A 1 -45.76 -0.86 19.11
C MET A 1 -45.20 -1.80 18.04
N ALA A 2 -46.01 -2.42 17.16
CA ALA A 2 -45.50 -3.33 16.13
C ALA A 2 -44.74 -2.62 14.99
N ALA A 3 -45.27 -1.48 14.50
CA ALA A 3 -44.62 -0.65 13.49
C ALA A 3 -43.26 -0.10 13.97
N ASP A 4 -43.18 0.38 15.21
CA ASP A 4 -41.92 0.87 15.81
C ASP A 4 -40.86 -0.25 15.90
N ARG A 5 -41.29 -1.50 16.11
CA ARG A 5 -40.38 -2.65 16.18
C ARG A 5 -39.82 -3.03 14.82
N GLU A 6 -40.63 -2.96 13.76
CA GLU A 6 -40.16 -3.20 12.39
C GLU A 6 -39.18 -2.12 11.92
N GLU A 7 -39.42 -0.86 12.28
CA GLU A 7 -38.51 0.25 11.97
C GLU A 7 -37.16 0.08 12.69
N LEU A 8 -37.18 -0.28 13.97
CA LEU A 8 -35.95 -0.59 14.72
C LEU A 8 -35.19 -1.80 14.14
N GLN A 9 -35.89 -2.83 13.68
CA GLN A 9 -35.25 -3.98 13.02
C GLN A 9 -34.61 -3.60 11.69
N ARG A 10 -35.26 -2.73 10.91
CA ARG A 10 -34.71 -2.20 9.66
C ARG A 10 -33.45 -1.36 9.92
N ILE A 11 -33.48 -0.50 10.95
CA ILE A 11 -32.29 0.27 11.36
C ILE A 11 -31.17 -0.68 11.79
N ALA A 12 -31.45 -1.71 12.58
CA ALA A 12 -30.45 -2.68 13.01
C ALA A 12 -29.79 -3.40 11.82
N GLN A 13 -30.57 -3.82 10.82
CA GLN A 13 -30.03 -4.41 9.59
C GLN A 13 -29.16 -3.42 8.80
N LEU A 14 -29.58 -2.16 8.70
CA LEU A 14 -28.79 -1.13 8.03
C LEU A 14 -27.47 -0.87 8.77
N VAL A 15 -27.48 -0.85 10.10
CA VAL A 15 -26.26 -0.70 10.90
C VAL A 15 -25.30 -1.86 10.64
N GLU A 16 -25.79 -3.10 10.61
CA GLU A 16 -24.95 -4.28 10.35
C GLU A 16 -24.32 -4.23 8.95
N VAL A 17 -25.12 -3.93 7.93
CA VAL A 17 -24.61 -3.78 6.55
C VAL A 17 -23.57 -2.67 6.46
N ASN A 18 -23.76 -1.54 7.15
CA ASN A 18 -22.76 -0.47 7.15
C ASN A 18 -21.50 -0.84 7.93
N ARG A 19 -21.61 -1.65 8.99
CA ARG A 19 -20.48 -2.19 9.74
C ARG A 19 -19.60 -3.08 8.85
N GLU A 20 -20.22 -4.00 8.10
CA GLU A 20 -19.50 -4.86 7.16
C GLU A 20 -18.80 -4.06 6.06
N ARG A 21 -19.48 -3.05 5.51
CA ARG A 21 -18.88 -2.13 4.52
C ARG A 21 -17.69 -1.37 5.09
N MET A 22 -17.79 -0.88 6.33
CA MET A 22 -16.69 -0.18 6.99
C MET A 22 -15.48 -1.09 7.14
N GLN A 23 -15.67 -2.35 7.58
CA GLN A 23 -14.59 -3.32 7.71
C GLN A 23 -13.88 -3.60 6.37
N ALA A 24 -14.63 -3.67 5.27
CA ALA A 24 -14.04 -3.83 3.95
C ALA A 24 -13.20 -2.60 3.53
N ILE A 25 -13.68 -1.38 3.83
CA ILE A 25 -12.93 -0.14 3.57
C ILE A 25 -11.65 -0.08 4.41
N GLU A 26 -11.72 -0.45 5.69
CA GLU A 26 -10.56 -0.49 6.58
C GLU A 26 -9.49 -1.46 6.05
N GLN A 27 -9.89 -2.63 5.54
CA GLN A 27 -8.97 -3.57 4.90
C GLN A 27 -8.33 -3.00 3.64
N GLN A 28 -9.12 -2.35 2.77
CA GLN A 28 -8.59 -1.71 1.56
C GLN A 28 -7.62 -0.57 1.90
N LEU A 29 -7.92 0.22 2.94
CA LEU A 29 -7.03 1.27 3.40
C LEU A 29 -5.69 0.70 3.87
N GLY A 30 -5.70 -0.36 4.69
CA GLY A 30 -4.47 -1.01 5.13
C GLY A 30 -3.62 -1.54 3.97
N GLN A 31 -4.25 -2.07 2.91
CA GLN A 31 -3.54 -2.48 1.69
C GLN A 31 -2.89 -1.29 0.98
N LEU A 32 -3.61 -0.18 0.83
CA LEU A 32 -3.08 1.04 0.22
C LEU A 32 -1.93 1.65 1.03
N GLU A 33 -2.01 1.61 2.36
CA GLU A 33 -0.93 2.05 3.24
C GLU A 33 0.32 1.19 3.05
N SER A 34 0.18 -0.14 2.95
CA SER A 34 1.30 -1.04 2.67
C SER A 34 1.96 -0.73 1.33
N ILE A 35 1.17 -0.53 0.27
CA ILE A 35 1.68 -0.16 -1.07
C ILE A 35 2.39 1.19 -1.01
N ARG A 36 1.84 2.17 -0.28
CA ARG A 36 2.45 3.49 -0.13
C ARG A 36 3.81 3.42 0.56
N VAL A 37 3.95 2.58 1.60
CA VAL A 37 5.23 2.36 2.28
C VAL A 37 6.27 1.78 1.31
N GLU A 38 5.89 0.77 0.54
CA GLU A 38 6.77 0.14 -0.46
C GLU A 38 7.22 1.16 -1.53
N GLN A 39 6.32 2.00 -2.03
CA GLN A 39 6.65 3.06 -2.99
C GLN A 39 7.63 4.09 -2.41
N ILE A 40 7.44 4.49 -1.14
CA ILE A 40 8.38 5.41 -0.47
C ILE A 40 9.77 4.78 -0.39
N GLN A 41 9.86 3.50 0.01
CA GLN A 41 11.13 2.79 0.07
C GLN A 41 11.80 2.68 -1.31
N ALA A 42 11.03 2.42 -2.37
CA ALA A 42 11.54 2.40 -3.73
C ALA A 42 12.09 3.78 -4.14
N ILE A 43 11.36 4.87 -3.87
CA ILE A 43 11.82 6.23 -4.14
C ILE A 43 13.09 6.57 -3.36
N GLU A 44 13.17 6.20 -2.08
CA GLU A 44 14.35 6.41 -1.25
C GLU A 44 15.56 5.63 -1.79
N ALA A 45 15.37 4.39 -2.22
CA ALA A 45 16.42 3.59 -2.85
C ALA A 45 16.91 4.25 -4.15
N LEU A 46 15.99 4.75 -4.98
CA LEU A 46 16.34 5.47 -6.21
C LEU A 46 17.12 6.76 -5.94
N ARG A 47 16.71 7.53 -4.92
CA ARG A 47 17.41 8.76 -4.49
C ARG A 47 18.79 8.52 -3.89
N ALA A 48 19.05 7.32 -3.37
CA ALA A 48 20.35 6.96 -2.83
C ALA A 48 21.39 6.59 -3.91
N ILE A 49 20.97 6.42 -5.17
CA ILE A 49 21.87 6.16 -6.30
C ILE A 49 22.71 7.43 -6.55
N PRO A 50 24.06 7.33 -6.56
CA PRO A 50 24.93 8.47 -6.89
C PRO A 50 24.70 8.98 -8.32
N GLU A 51 24.94 10.28 -8.57
CA GLU A 51 24.77 10.88 -9.90
C GLU A 51 25.70 10.25 -10.94
N GLU A 52 26.91 9.89 -10.51
CA GLU A 52 27.90 9.16 -11.29
C GLU A 52 27.53 7.69 -11.57
N GLY A 53 26.45 7.19 -10.97
CA GLY A 53 26.04 5.79 -11.03
C GLY A 53 26.70 4.93 -9.96
N ALA A 54 26.57 3.62 -10.07
CA ALA A 54 27.15 2.67 -9.12
C ALA A 54 27.54 1.36 -9.82
N GLN A 55 28.75 0.87 -9.58
CA GLN A 55 29.16 -0.45 -10.06
C GLN A 55 28.82 -1.53 -9.03
N GLY A 56 28.31 -2.67 -9.51
CA GLY A 56 27.97 -3.81 -8.66
C GLY A 56 26.93 -3.51 -7.57
N ALA A 57 26.01 -2.59 -7.84
CA ALA A 57 24.98 -2.20 -6.89
C ALA A 57 24.02 -3.36 -6.60
N MET A 58 23.70 -3.55 -5.31
CA MET A 58 22.68 -4.50 -4.86
C MET A 58 21.30 -3.86 -5.01
N ILE A 59 20.51 -4.31 -5.99
CA ILE A 59 19.15 -3.82 -6.25
C ILE A 59 18.15 -4.84 -5.68
N PRO A 60 17.36 -4.48 -4.65
CA PRO A 60 16.29 -5.33 -4.15
C PRO A 60 15.10 -5.32 -5.12
N LEU A 61 14.60 -6.49 -5.50
CA LEU A 61 13.42 -6.66 -6.37
C LEU A 61 12.15 -7.03 -5.59
N GLY A 62 12.25 -7.17 -4.26
CA GLY A 62 11.17 -7.64 -3.38
C GLY A 62 11.26 -9.14 -3.06
N SER A 63 10.46 -9.60 -2.09
CA SER A 63 10.37 -11.02 -1.68
C SER A 63 11.70 -11.71 -1.35
N GLY A 64 12.69 -10.94 -0.88
CA GLY A 64 14.05 -11.44 -0.60
C GLY A 64 14.94 -11.64 -1.82
N VAL A 65 14.47 -11.31 -3.03
CA VAL A 65 15.26 -11.35 -4.26
C VAL A 65 16.07 -10.07 -4.38
N GLN A 66 17.36 -10.22 -4.64
CA GLN A 66 18.28 -9.12 -4.92
C GLN A 66 19.15 -9.48 -6.12
N ILE A 67 19.47 -8.48 -6.93
CA ILE A 67 20.39 -8.62 -8.08
C ILE A 67 21.57 -7.68 -7.93
N ILE A 68 22.69 -8.06 -8.53
CA ILE A 68 23.85 -7.19 -8.70
C ILE A 68 23.76 -6.60 -10.11
N ALA A 69 23.80 -5.27 -10.21
CA ALA A 69 23.81 -4.58 -11.49
C ALA A 69 24.67 -3.32 -11.45
N ASP A 70 25.25 -2.98 -12.59
CA ASP A 70 25.87 -1.66 -12.78
C ASP A 70 24.78 -0.65 -13.12
N ILE A 71 24.72 0.43 -12.36
CA ILE A 71 23.83 1.57 -12.57
C ILE A 71 24.66 2.64 -13.30
N PRO A 72 24.28 3.02 -14.55
CA PRO A 72 25.01 4.05 -15.29
C PRO A 72 24.84 5.42 -14.62
N SER A 73 25.74 6.35 -14.94
CA SER A 73 25.58 7.76 -14.55
C SER A 73 24.23 8.29 -15.02
N GLU A 74 23.59 9.10 -14.19
CA GLU A 74 22.19 9.55 -14.34
C GLU A 74 21.11 8.44 -14.32
N GLY A 75 21.47 7.17 -14.12
CA GLY A 75 20.53 6.04 -14.08
C GLY A 75 19.51 6.09 -12.93
N GLY A 76 19.75 6.95 -11.93
CA GLY A 76 18.83 7.25 -10.84
C GLY A 76 17.86 8.42 -11.11
N ARG A 77 17.87 9.02 -12.31
CA ARG A 77 16.87 10.06 -12.67
C ARG A 77 15.51 9.43 -12.99
N TRP A 78 14.56 9.58 -12.07
CA TRP A 78 13.16 9.18 -12.20
C TRP A 78 12.22 10.37 -11.98
#